data_AF-A0A924FC45-F1
#
_entry.id   AF-A0A924FC45-F1
#
_cell.length_a   1.000
_cell.length_b   1.000
_cell.length_c   1.000
_cell.angle_alpha   90.00
_cell.angle_beta   90.00
_cell.angle_gamma   90.00
#
_symmetry.space_group_name_H-M   'P 1'
#
loop_
_entity.id
_entity.type
_entity.pdbx_description
1 polymer ?
#
loop_
_entity_poly.entity_id
_entity_poly.type
_entity_poly.pdbx_seq_one_letter_code
_entity_poly.pdbx_strand_id
1 'polypeptide(L)'
;GVLTQKGKKVDASTLDNYLGAKAHMVVVGVDDKQYLHVHPEVENGAFDLHTTFEKAGVYRGWVQFNAGGKINTTDFVLVVK
;
A
#
# COMPACT_ATOMS: atom_id res chain seq x y z
N GLY A 1 0.60 7.31 -2.49
CA GLY A 1 -0.38 6.49 -3.23
C GLY A 1 -1.78 7.05 -3.09
N VAL A 2 -2.50 7.24 -4.19
CA VAL A 2 -3.88 7.77 -4.18
C VAL A 2 -4.87 6.61 -4.23
N LEU A 3 -5.82 6.55 -3.28
CA LEU A 3 -6.94 5.63 -3.38
C LEU A 3 -8.03 6.23 -4.25
N THR A 4 -8.61 5.39 -5.11
CA THR A 4 -9.80 5.77 -5.86
C THR A 4 -10.88 4.70 -5.72
N GLN A 5 -12.13 5.15 -5.64
CA GLN A 5 -13.31 4.30 -5.70
C GLN A 5 -14.18 4.80 -6.85
N LYS A 6 -14.40 3.95 -7.86
CA LYS A 6 -15.16 4.32 -9.07
C LYS A 6 -14.66 5.63 -9.70
N GLY A 7 -13.33 5.81 -9.76
CA GLY A 7 -12.68 6.99 -10.32
C GLY A 7 -12.66 8.24 -9.43
N LYS A 8 -13.28 8.22 -8.24
CA LYS A 8 -13.23 9.32 -7.28
C LYS A 8 -12.15 9.10 -6.24
N LYS A 9 -11.35 10.14 -5.94
CA LYS A 9 -10.35 10.09 -4.86
C LYS A 9 -11.05 9.79 -3.53
N VAL A 10 -10.47 8.87 -2.77
CA VAL A 10 -10.80 8.61 -1.37
C VAL A 10 -9.72 9.26 -0.52
N ASP A 11 -10.13 10.00 0.52
CA ASP A 11 -9.19 10.55 1.49
C ASP A 11 -8.72 9.43 2.43
N ALA A 12 -7.43 9.13 2.41
CA ALA A 12 -6.87 8.06 3.23
C ALA A 12 -6.99 8.32 4.75
N SER A 13 -7.17 9.58 5.18
CA SER A 13 -7.32 9.93 6.60
C SER A 13 -8.64 9.40 7.19
N THR A 14 -9.67 9.24 6.34
CA THR A 14 -10.99 8.75 6.75
C THR A 14 -11.07 7.23 6.92
N LEU A 15 -9.99 6.50 6.61
CA LEU A 15 -9.95 5.05 6.77
C LEU A 15 -9.87 4.66 8.24
N ASP A 16 -10.43 3.51 8.59
CA ASP A 16 -10.34 2.98 9.96
C ASP A 16 -8.95 2.39 10.20
N ASN A 17 -8.47 2.47 11.44
CA ASN A 17 -7.28 1.72 11.81
C ASN A 17 -7.58 0.22 11.78
N TYR A 18 -6.64 -0.55 11.25
CA TYR A 18 -6.64 -2.00 11.29
C TYR A 18 -5.26 -2.45 11.76
N LEU A 19 -5.22 -3.27 12.82
CA LEU A 19 -3.97 -3.73 13.45
C LEU A 19 -2.99 -2.57 13.75
N GLY A 20 -3.51 -1.41 14.15
CA GLY A 20 -2.70 -0.25 14.57
C GLY A 20 -2.27 0.73 13.47
N ALA A 21 -2.60 0.49 12.19
CA ALA A 21 -2.25 1.38 11.08
C ALA A 21 -3.44 1.64 10.14
N LYS A 22 -3.35 2.69 9.31
CA LYS A 22 -4.37 3.02 8.30
C LYS A 22 -4.36 2.03 7.12
N ALA A 23 -3.20 1.44 6.85
CA ALA A 23 -3.04 0.38 5.87
C ALA A 23 -1.81 -0.47 6.18
N HIS A 24 -1.77 -1.64 5.54
CA HIS A 24 -0.64 -2.57 5.51
C HIS A 24 -0.29 -2.84 4.07
N MET A 25 0.96 -2.60 3.69
CA MET A 25 1.46 -2.89 2.35
C MET A 25 2.49 -4.00 2.40
N VAL A 26 2.31 -4.99 1.55
CA VAL A 26 3.30 -6.02 1.28
C VAL A 26 3.79 -5.90 -0.15
N VAL A 27 5.10 -6.03 -0.36
CA VAL A 27 5.72 -6.03 -1.68
C VAL A 27 6.67 -7.23 -1.78
N VAL A 28 6.59 -7.99 -2.86
CA VAL A 28 7.38 -9.21 -3.08
C VAL A 28 8.09 -9.17 -4.43
N GLY A 29 9.40 -9.39 -4.43
CA GLY A 29 10.22 -9.50 -5.63
C GLY A 29 9.81 -10.72 -6.47
N VAL A 30 9.55 -10.52 -7.75
CA VAL A 30 9.09 -11.60 -8.65
C VAL A 30 10.15 -12.67 -8.81
N ASP A 31 11.42 -12.29 -8.95
CA ASP A 31 12.51 -13.23 -9.20
C ASP A 31 13.06 -13.82 -7.90
N ASP A 32 13.49 -12.96 -6.98
CA ASP A 32 14.27 -13.35 -5.81
C ASP A 32 13.44 -13.48 -4.51
N LYS A 33 12.13 -13.23 -4.58
CA LYS A 33 11.19 -13.34 -3.45
C LYS A 33 11.55 -12.43 -2.27
N GLN A 34 12.30 -11.34 -2.49
CA GLN A 34 12.51 -10.32 -1.46
C GLN A 34 11.16 -9.81 -0.96
N TYR A 35 10.96 -9.85 0.36
CA TYR A 35 9.71 -9.47 1.01
C TYR A 35 9.88 -8.16 1.78
N LEU A 36 8.97 -7.21 1.55
CA LEU A 36 8.91 -5.95 2.28
C LEU A 36 7.50 -5.79 2.88
N HIS A 37 7.44 -5.35 4.13
CA HIS A 37 6.21 -4.94 4.81
C HIS A 37 6.35 -3.48 5.24
N VAL A 38 5.41 -2.64 4.81
CA VAL A 38 5.37 -1.21 5.07
C VAL A 38 4.01 -0.84 5.66
N HIS A 39 3.99 -0.01 6.69
CA HIS A 39 2.77 0.62 7.17
C HIS A 39 2.74 2.06 6.62
N PRO A 40 1.87 2.37 5.63
CA PRO A 40 1.80 3.71 5.07
C PRO A 40 1.35 4.74 6.11
N GLU A 41 1.97 5.91 6.09
CA GLU A 41 1.45 7.09 6.75
C GLU A 41 0.38 7.76 5.88
N VAL A 42 -0.30 8.77 6.42
CA VAL A 42 -1.24 9.58 5.65
C VAL A 42 -0.77 11.03 5.66
N GLU A 43 -0.46 11.53 4.47
CA GLU A 43 -0.10 12.93 4.24
C GLU A 43 -1.03 13.53 3.18
N ASN A 44 -1.61 14.70 3.45
CA ASN A 44 -2.49 15.41 2.51
C ASN A 44 -3.62 14.53 1.93
N GLY A 45 -4.16 13.64 2.77
CA GLY A 45 -5.23 12.70 2.42
C GLY A 45 -4.84 11.60 1.44
N ALA A 46 -3.55 11.33 1.25
CA ALA A 46 -3.02 10.23 0.45
C ALA A 46 -2.09 9.36 1.31
N PHE A 47 -1.86 8.12 0.89
CA PHE A 47 -0.85 7.29 1.54
C PHE A 47 0.54 7.81 1.21
N ASP A 48 1.38 7.94 2.21
CA ASP A 48 2.80 8.19 2.06
C ASP A 48 3.57 6.92 2.44
N LEU A 49 4.47 6.48 1.57
CA LEU A 49 5.13 5.17 1.66
C LEU A 49 6.64 5.34 1.64
N HIS A 50 7.27 4.94 2.74
CA HIS A 50 8.73 4.98 2.89
C HIS A 50 9.27 3.57 2.99
N THR A 51 10.08 3.18 2.01
CA THR A 51 10.80 1.90 2.02
C THR A 51 12.01 1.96 1.08
N THR A 52 12.93 1.02 1.23
CA THR A 52 14.13 0.90 0.41
C THR A 52 14.11 -0.45 -0.29
N PHE A 53 14.35 -0.43 -1.59
CA PHE A 53 14.57 -1.65 -2.38
C PHE A 53 16.07 -1.89 -2.52
N GLU A 54 16.55 -3.02 -2.02
CA GLU A 54 17.99 -3.35 -2.10
C GLU A 54 18.42 -3.76 -3.52
N LYS A 55 17.47 -4.15 -4.37
CA LYS A 55 17.71 -4.62 -5.72
C LYS A 55 16.73 -4.00 -6.70
N ALA A 56 17.19 -3.81 -7.94
CA ALA A 56 16.33 -3.52 -9.07
C ALA A 56 15.53 -4.77 -9.46
N GLY A 57 14.34 -4.58 -10.04
CA GLY A 57 13.50 -5.68 -10.49
C GLY A 57 12.01 -5.36 -10.53
N VAL A 58 11.21 -6.38 -10.87
CA VAL A 58 9.75 -6.32 -10.84
C VAL A 58 9.27 -6.83 -9.49
N TYR A 59 8.38 -6.07 -8.86
CA TYR A 59 7.76 -6.43 -7.60
C TYR A 59 6.24 -6.46 -7.72
N ARG A 60 5.60 -7.45 -7.08
CA ARG A 60 4.14 -7.48 -6.89
C ARG A 60 3.82 -6.90 -5.52
N GLY A 61 2.91 -5.93 -5.47
CA GLY A 61 2.50 -5.24 -4.26
C GLY A 61 1.02 -5.45 -3.96
N TRP A 62 0.68 -5.43 -2.67
CA TRP A 62 -0.70 -5.43 -2.17
C TRP A 62 -0.82 -4.40 -1.05
N VAL A 63 -1.91 -3.63 -1.06
CA VAL A 63 -2.28 -2.73 0.04
C VAL A 63 -3.59 -3.21 0.64
N GLN A 64 -3.60 -3.43 1.94
CA GLN A 64 -4.77 -3.79 2.73
C GLN A 64 -5.16 -2.64 3.66
N PHE A 65 -6.44 -2.28 3.69
CA PHE A 65 -6.96 -1.19 4.51
C PHE A 65 -8.41 -1.45 4.94
N ASN A 66 -8.81 -0.82 6.04
CA ASN A 66 -10.17 -0.92 6.55
C ASN A 66 -10.98 0.33 6.17
N ALA A 67 -12.12 0.14 5.52
CA ALA A 67 -13.04 1.20 5.15
C ALA A 67 -14.44 0.86 5.65
N GLY A 68 -14.89 1.54 6.71
CA GLY A 68 -16.22 1.33 7.28
C GLY A 68 -16.39 -0.07 7.86
N GLY A 69 -15.37 -0.57 8.57
CA GLY A 69 -15.36 -1.91 9.15
C GLY A 69 -15.16 -3.06 8.15
N LYS A 70 -14.97 -2.78 6.86
CA LYS A 70 -14.66 -3.78 5.84
C LYS A 70 -13.19 -3.71 5.43
N ILE A 71 -12.52 -4.86 5.52
CA ILE A 71 -11.16 -5.01 5.00
C ILE A 71 -11.19 -5.12 3.47
N ASN A 72 -10.40 -4.29 2.80
CA ASN A 72 -10.22 -4.29 1.36
C ASN A 72 -8.75 -4.51 1.04
N THR A 73 -8.47 -5.23 -0.05
CA THR A 73 -7.12 -5.44 -0.56
C THR A 73 -7.10 -5.10 -2.04
N THR A 74 -6.12 -4.30 -2.45
CA THR A 74 -5.82 -3.99 -3.86
C THR A 74 -4.39 -4.37 -4.17
N ASP A 75 -4.13 -4.75 -5.41
CA ASP A 75 -2.79 -5.10 -5.88
C ASP A 75 -2.25 -4.09 -6.91
N PHE A 76 -0.93 -4.13 -7.12
CA PHE A 76 -0.22 -3.33 -8.11
C PHE A 76 1.13 -3.96 -8.45
N VAL A 77 1.78 -3.44 -9.50
CA VAL A 77 3.12 -3.85 -9.93
C VAL A 77 4.04 -2.64 -9.89
N LEU A 78 5.24 -2.83 -9.36
CA LEU A 78 6.31 -1.84 -9.34
C LEU A 78 7.48 -2.34 -10.18
N VAL A 79 8.13 -1.42 -10.90
CA VAL A 79 9.41 -1.66 -11.57
C VAL A 79 10.44 -0.76 -10.89
N VAL A 80 11.34 -1.37 -10.13
CA VAL A 80 12.46 -0.69 -9.47
C VAL A 80 13.67 -0.77 -10.39
N LYS A 81 14.35 0.35 -10.59
CA LYS A 81 15.50 0.48 -11.49
C LYS A 81 16.76 0.85 -10.72
#